data_AF-A0A226EAQ1-F1
#
_entry.id   AF-A0A226EAQ1-F1
#
_cell.length_a   1.000
_cell.length_b   1.000
_cell.length_c   1.000
_cell.angle_alpha   90.00
_cell.angle_beta   90.00
_cell.angle_gamma   90.00
#
_symmetry.space_group_name_H-M   'P 1'
#
loop_
_entity.id
_entity.type
_entity.pdbx_description
1 polymer ?
#
loop_
_entity_poly.entity_id
_entity_poly.type
_entity_poly.pdbx_seq_one_letter_code
_entity_poly.pdbx_strand_id
1 'polypeptide(L)'
;MIVMCILFFSTVPWTTVLHYFLFPDTPILLPTVLPPRWRYSSLVYWGYSFVPMYYAFGIWQEMWIVSLLVVVYIFSILPLINCEFRVGPLKHKSSPELRSSVWNLTAEYRRVEVMHQLFLDIIGSPLLVLQFAFGQFSLFCNVSVIHGRDSMDTPTKLLLILWSLTMQIMWILVLETSGYFREYAKTTLRSWKQLSCASREEKSYFSKFRRGCRPLKIGTGGVFTITRLSSPKFMRSIIRGTFRALLIRK
;
A
#
# COMPACT_ATOMS: atom_id res chain seq x y z
N MET A 1 -9.48 4.15 10.40
CA MET A 1 -8.86 3.59 9.18
C MET A 1 -9.73 2.51 8.56
N ILE A 2 -10.02 1.40 9.26
CA ILE A 2 -10.83 0.29 8.72
C ILE A 2 -12.18 0.76 8.15
N VAL A 3 -12.95 1.56 8.88
CA VAL A 3 -14.24 2.10 8.40
C VAL A 3 -14.08 2.93 7.12
N MET A 4 -13.05 3.78 7.04
CA MET A 4 -12.78 4.57 5.83
C MET A 4 -12.39 3.68 4.65
N CYS A 5 -11.63 2.62 4.90
CA CYS A 5 -11.33 1.63 3.87
C CYS A 5 -12.60 0.90 3.44
N ILE A 6 -13.44 0.43 4.36
CA ILE A 6 -14.73 -0.22 4.04
C ILE A 6 -15.59 0.71 3.17
N LEU A 7 -15.76 1.97 3.56
CA LEU A 7 -16.56 2.93 2.80
C LEU A 7 -15.99 3.16 1.42
N PHE A 8 -14.67 3.35 1.32
CA PHE A 8 -14.00 3.57 0.04
C PHE A 8 -14.12 2.34 -0.89
N PHE A 9 -13.81 1.15 -0.38
CA PHE A 9 -13.85 -0.09 -1.16
C PHE A 9 -15.29 -0.51 -1.50
N SER A 10 -16.27 -0.19 -0.68
CA SER A 10 -17.66 -0.49 -1.01
C SER A 10 -18.23 0.49 -2.04
N THR A 11 -17.87 1.77 -2.02
CA THR A 11 -18.56 2.80 -2.82
C THR A 11 -17.96 3.06 -4.21
N VAL A 12 -16.64 2.92 -4.38
CA VAL A 12 -15.97 3.23 -5.65
C VAL A 12 -16.50 2.41 -6.83
N PRO A 13 -16.71 1.08 -6.72
CA PRO A 13 -17.24 0.32 -7.85
C PRO A 13 -18.62 0.81 -8.26
N TRP A 14 -19.50 1.12 -7.30
CA TRP A 14 -20.84 1.62 -7.58
C TRP A 14 -20.83 2.99 -8.26
N THR A 15 -19.92 3.89 -7.86
CA THR A 15 -19.83 5.20 -8.53
C THR A 15 -19.28 5.06 -9.94
N THR A 16 -18.35 4.15 -10.20
CA THR A 16 -17.87 3.83 -11.56
C THR A 16 -18.98 3.21 -12.41
N VAL A 17 -19.75 2.28 -11.85
CA VAL A 17 -20.93 1.67 -12.51
C VAL A 17 -21.94 2.74 -12.89
N LEU A 18 -22.29 3.61 -11.93
CA LEU A 18 -23.25 4.67 -12.16
C LEU A 18 -22.75 5.66 -13.22
N HIS A 19 -21.48 6.06 -13.14
CA HIS A 19 -20.87 6.94 -14.14
C HIS A 19 -20.88 6.31 -15.54
N TYR A 20 -20.60 5.01 -15.64
CA TYR A 20 -20.64 4.28 -16.91
C TYR A 20 -22.03 4.36 -17.56
N PHE A 21 -23.09 4.17 -16.77
CA PHE A 21 -24.46 4.24 -17.27
C PHE A 21 -24.93 5.65 -17.59
N LEU A 22 -24.50 6.65 -16.83
CA LEU A 22 -24.91 8.05 -17.04
C LEU A 22 -24.14 8.73 -18.18
N PHE A 23 -22.89 8.31 -18.43
CA PHE A 23 -22.00 8.94 -19.40
C PHE A 23 -21.28 7.89 -20.28
N PRO A 24 -22.02 7.15 -21.13
CA PRO A 24 -21.45 6.07 -21.94
C PRO A 24 -20.43 6.54 -22.99
N ASP A 25 -20.49 7.82 -23.37
CA ASP A 25 -19.60 8.44 -24.35
C ASP A 25 -18.29 8.97 -23.74
N THR A 26 -18.05 8.78 -22.44
CA THR A 26 -16.81 9.24 -21.82
C THR A 26 -15.61 8.50 -22.45
N PRO A 27 -14.57 9.22 -22.93
CA PRO A 27 -13.43 8.62 -23.64
C PRO A 27 -12.62 7.58 -22.84
N ILE A 28 -12.86 7.51 -21.52
CA ILE A 28 -12.20 6.56 -20.63
C ILE A 28 -12.83 5.15 -20.69
N LEU A 29 -14.02 5.03 -21.29
CA LEU A 29 -14.77 3.77 -21.32
C LEU A 29 -14.44 2.96 -22.57
N LEU A 30 -14.29 1.63 -22.41
CA LEU A 30 -13.99 0.71 -23.51
C LEU A 30 -14.89 0.85 -24.75
N PRO A 31 -16.20 1.12 -24.65
CA PRO A 31 -17.05 1.31 -25.84
C PRO A 31 -16.59 2.44 -26.76
N THR A 32 -15.86 3.42 -26.23
CA THR A 32 -15.35 4.53 -27.03
C THR A 32 -14.16 4.14 -27.91
N VAL A 33 -13.44 3.07 -27.55
CA VAL A 33 -12.32 2.49 -28.31
C VAL A 33 -12.80 1.65 -29.49
N LEU A 34 -14.05 1.17 -29.46
CA LEU A 34 -14.60 0.33 -30.52
C LEU A 34 -14.89 1.15 -31.79
N PRO A 35 -14.76 0.54 -32.99
CA PRO A 35 -15.16 1.18 -34.24
C PRO A 35 -16.61 1.66 -34.18
N PRO A 36 -16.96 2.81 -34.81
CA PRO A 36 -18.31 3.39 -34.73
C PRO A 36 -19.44 2.43 -35.12
N ARG A 37 -19.18 1.50 -36.06
CA ARG A 37 -20.15 0.48 -36.50
C ARG A 37 -20.59 -0.45 -35.36
N TRP A 38 -19.73 -0.70 -34.37
CA TRP A 38 -20.00 -1.63 -33.28
C TRP A 38 -20.58 -0.94 -32.05
N ARG A 39 -20.40 0.38 -31.93
CA ARG A 39 -20.91 1.19 -30.81
C ARG A 39 -22.44 1.11 -30.67
N TYR A 40 -23.16 0.97 -31.79
CA TYR A 40 -24.62 0.91 -31.81
C TYR A 40 -25.20 -0.51 -31.65
N SER A 41 -24.36 -1.55 -31.65
CA SER A 41 -24.85 -2.91 -31.42
C SER A 41 -25.11 -3.13 -29.93
N SER A 42 -26.38 -3.33 -29.57
CA SER A 42 -26.79 -3.52 -28.16
C SER A 42 -26.04 -4.68 -27.49
N LEU A 43 -25.85 -5.80 -28.20
CA LEU A 43 -25.13 -6.96 -27.68
C LEU A 43 -23.65 -6.64 -27.39
N VAL A 44 -22.99 -5.91 -28.29
CA VAL A 44 -21.59 -5.51 -28.11
C VAL A 44 -21.47 -4.52 -26.95
N TYR A 45 -22.38 -3.54 -26.89
CA TYR A 45 -22.42 -2.58 -25.79
C TYR A 45 -22.56 -3.29 -24.43
N TRP A 46 -23.57 -4.16 -24.26
CA TRP A 46 -23.78 -4.85 -22.99
C TRP A 46 -22.64 -5.81 -22.64
N GLY A 47 -22.09 -6.54 -23.62
CA GLY A 47 -20.92 -7.41 -23.40
C GLY A 47 -19.71 -6.62 -22.89
N TYR A 48 -19.37 -5.51 -23.54
CA TYR A 48 -18.27 -4.63 -23.14
C TYR A 48 -18.55 -3.80 -21.89
N SER A 49 -19.82 -3.67 -21.49
CA SER A 49 -20.18 -3.03 -20.23
C SER A 49 -20.02 -4.01 -19.07
N PHE A 50 -20.62 -5.20 -19.18
CA PHE A 50 -20.66 -6.16 -18.08
C PHE A 50 -19.33 -6.88 -17.86
N VAL A 51 -18.64 -7.29 -18.93
CA VAL A 51 -17.43 -8.13 -18.77
C VAL A 51 -16.30 -7.36 -18.08
N PRO A 52 -15.86 -6.17 -18.55
CA PRO A 52 -14.84 -5.40 -17.87
C PRO A 52 -15.27 -4.95 -16.46
N MET A 53 -16.54 -4.60 -16.27
CA MET A 53 -17.08 -4.24 -14.97
C MET A 53 -17.00 -5.42 -13.99
N TYR A 54 -17.38 -6.62 -14.42
CA TYR A 54 -17.30 -7.83 -13.61
C TYR A 54 -15.86 -8.12 -13.18
N TYR A 55 -14.92 -8.10 -14.12
CA TYR A 55 -13.50 -8.29 -13.80
C TYR A 55 -12.94 -7.17 -12.92
N ALA A 56 -13.29 -5.90 -13.19
CA ALA A 56 -12.89 -4.78 -12.36
C ALA A 56 -13.41 -4.94 -10.93
N PHE A 57 -14.67 -5.37 -10.77
CA PHE A 57 -15.25 -5.66 -9.46
C PHE A 57 -14.54 -6.82 -8.77
N GLY A 58 -14.26 -7.91 -9.50
CA GLY A 58 -13.50 -9.05 -8.98
C GLY A 58 -12.12 -8.63 -8.48
N ILE A 59 -11.34 -7.93 -9.32
CA ILE A 59 -10.02 -7.40 -8.95
C ILE A 59 -10.14 -6.47 -7.73
N TRP A 60 -11.16 -5.63 -7.69
CA TRP A 60 -11.39 -4.71 -6.58
C TRP A 60 -11.69 -5.43 -5.27
N GLN A 61 -12.49 -6.49 -5.29
CA GLN A 61 -12.76 -7.33 -4.11
C GLN A 61 -11.49 -8.08 -3.65
N GLU A 62 -10.68 -8.59 -4.58
CA GLU A 62 -9.41 -9.22 -4.23
C GLU A 62 -8.44 -8.21 -3.59
N MET A 63 -8.32 -7.01 -4.16
CA MET A 63 -7.52 -5.93 -3.55
C MET A 63 -8.03 -5.56 -2.15
N TRP A 64 -9.34 -5.60 -1.93
CA TRP A 64 -9.94 -5.34 -0.63
C TRP A 64 -9.53 -6.41 0.40
N ILE A 65 -9.63 -7.69 0.06
CA ILE A 65 -9.22 -8.80 0.91
C ILE A 65 -7.73 -8.70 1.26
N VAL A 66 -6.88 -8.44 0.26
CA VAL A 66 -5.43 -8.25 0.46
C VAL A 66 -5.17 -7.04 1.37
N SER A 67 -5.89 -5.94 1.19
CA SER A 67 -5.77 -4.75 2.03
C SER A 67 -6.16 -5.03 3.47
N LEU A 68 -7.24 -5.78 3.71
CA LEU A 68 -7.65 -6.22 5.04
C LEU A 68 -6.57 -7.10 5.70
N LEU A 69 -6.01 -8.06 4.95
CA LEU A 69 -4.93 -8.91 5.43
C LEU A 69 -3.72 -8.06 5.87
N VAL A 70 -3.32 -7.08 5.06
CA VAL A 70 -2.22 -6.16 5.39
C VAL A 70 -2.53 -5.34 6.65
N VAL A 71 -3.75 -4.83 6.76
CA VAL A 71 -4.17 -4.03 7.92
C VAL A 71 -4.14 -4.88 9.19
N VAL A 72 -4.75 -6.08 9.18
CA VAL A 72 -4.72 -7.01 10.30
C VAL A 72 -3.28 -7.35 10.68
N TYR A 73 -2.45 -7.70 9.70
CA TYR A 73 -1.04 -7.99 9.91
C TYR A 73 -0.29 -6.85 10.60
N ILE A 74 -0.39 -5.62 10.07
CA ILE A 74 0.29 -4.45 10.63
C ILE A 74 -0.21 -4.18 12.06
N PHE A 75 -1.52 -4.22 12.30
CA PHE A 75 -2.06 -3.96 13.65
C PHE A 75 -1.73 -5.06 14.65
N SER A 76 -1.54 -6.31 14.22
CA SER A 76 -1.10 -7.39 15.11
C SER A 76 0.39 -7.30 15.43
N ILE A 77 1.23 -7.01 14.44
CA ILE A 77 2.70 -7.01 14.62
C ILE A 77 3.22 -5.70 15.22
N LEU A 78 2.59 -4.56 14.94
CA LEU A 78 3.09 -3.26 15.39
C LEU A 78 3.15 -3.14 16.94
N PRO A 79 2.13 -3.57 17.71
CA PRO A 79 2.21 -3.60 19.18
C PRO A 79 3.30 -4.54 19.68
N LEU A 80 3.50 -5.69 19.05
CA LEU A 80 4.56 -6.64 19.41
C LEU A 80 5.93 -6.00 19.23
N ILE A 81 6.18 -5.35 18.09
CA ILE A 81 7.47 -4.69 17.82
C ILE A 81 7.68 -3.50 18.75
N ASN A 82 6.69 -2.60 18.87
CA ASN A 82 6.88 -1.32 19.54
C ASN A 82 6.82 -1.42 21.07
N CYS A 83 6.01 -2.34 21.60
CA CYS A 83 5.82 -2.51 23.04
C CYS A 83 6.52 -3.77 23.56
N GLU A 84 6.14 -4.95 23.09
CA GLU A 84 6.51 -6.20 23.76
C GLU A 84 7.97 -6.59 23.57
N PHE A 85 8.49 -6.47 22.35
CA PHE A 85 9.89 -6.77 22.06
C PHE A 85 10.84 -5.63 22.41
N ARG A 86 10.34 -4.43 22.75
CA ARG A 86 11.18 -3.28 23.04
C ARG A 86 11.58 -3.27 24.52
N VAL A 87 12.85 -3.01 24.79
CA VAL A 87 13.39 -2.84 26.15
C VAL A 87 13.25 -1.37 26.56
N GLY A 88 12.72 -1.11 27.77
CA GLY A 88 12.49 0.24 28.29
C GLY A 88 11.10 0.91 28.13
N PRO A 89 10.08 0.36 27.44
CA PRO A 89 8.71 0.89 27.51
C PRO A 89 8.16 0.84 28.95
N LEU A 90 7.38 1.85 29.34
CA LEU A 90 6.76 1.92 30.67
C LEU A 90 5.47 1.09 30.78
N LYS A 91 4.90 0.62 29.66
CA LYS A 91 3.61 -0.09 29.62
C LYS A 91 3.68 -1.28 28.67
N HIS A 92 4.03 -2.44 29.22
CA HIS A 92 3.94 -3.71 28.52
C HIS A 92 2.60 -4.39 28.82
N LYS A 93 2.03 -5.08 27.83
CA LYS A 93 0.81 -5.87 28.00
C LYS A 93 1.09 -7.37 28.10
N SER A 94 2.24 -7.84 27.60
CA SER A 94 2.60 -9.26 27.68
C SER A 94 3.08 -9.65 29.08
N SER A 95 3.07 -10.97 29.33
CA SER A 95 3.71 -11.58 30.49
C SER A 95 5.17 -11.10 30.62
N PRO A 96 5.64 -10.79 31.85
CA PRO A 96 7.05 -10.49 32.12
C PRO A 96 7.99 -11.66 31.75
N GLU A 97 7.47 -12.89 31.64
CA GLU A 97 8.22 -14.09 31.25
C GLU A 97 8.81 -14.03 29.84
N LEU A 98 8.17 -13.25 28.96
CA LEU A 98 8.68 -13.00 27.60
C LEU A 98 10.03 -12.26 27.65
N ARG A 99 10.25 -11.45 28.69
CA ARG A 99 11.41 -10.56 28.85
C ARG A 99 12.39 -11.06 29.91
N SER A 100 11.96 -11.90 30.84
CA SER A 100 12.82 -12.44 31.90
C SER A 100 13.87 -13.42 31.37
N SER A 101 13.60 -14.08 30.24
CA SER A 101 14.51 -15.01 29.60
C SER A 101 14.85 -14.55 28.19
N VAL A 102 16.14 -14.37 27.90
CA VAL A 102 16.63 -14.08 26.54
C VAL A 102 16.15 -15.13 25.54
N TRP A 103 16.06 -16.39 25.97
CA TRP A 103 15.62 -17.50 25.13
C TRP A 103 14.20 -17.29 24.60
N ASN A 104 13.27 -16.89 25.47
CA ASN A 104 11.89 -16.62 25.09
C ASN A 104 11.80 -15.46 24.10
N LEU A 105 12.50 -14.36 24.37
CA LEU A 105 12.53 -13.20 23.47
C LEU A 105 13.07 -13.58 22.07
N THR A 106 14.18 -14.33 22.02
CA THR A 106 14.78 -14.75 20.75
C THR A 106 13.87 -15.70 19.97
N ALA A 107 13.23 -16.65 20.64
CA ALA A 107 12.33 -17.62 20.03
C ALA A 107 11.08 -16.93 19.45
N GLU A 108 10.41 -16.08 20.23
CA GLU A 108 9.20 -15.38 19.76
C GLU A 108 9.51 -14.38 18.64
N TYR A 109 10.63 -13.65 18.73
CA TYR A 109 11.03 -12.76 17.64
C TYR A 109 11.30 -13.53 16.34
N ARG A 110 11.92 -14.72 16.43
CA ARG A 110 12.17 -15.56 15.26
C ARG A 110 10.87 -16.06 14.62
N ARG A 111 9.85 -16.40 15.42
CA ARG A 111 8.52 -16.74 14.89
C ARG A 111 7.88 -15.58 14.14
N VAL A 112 7.99 -14.36 14.69
CA VAL A 112 7.50 -13.14 14.00
C VAL A 112 8.30 -12.85 12.73
N GLU A 113 9.61 -13.09 12.73
CA GLU A 113 10.44 -12.94 11.53
C GLU A 113 10.02 -13.91 10.42
N VAL A 114 9.76 -15.18 10.74
CA VAL A 114 9.25 -16.17 9.78
C VAL A 114 7.86 -15.78 9.28
N MET A 115 6.95 -15.38 10.17
CA MET A 115 5.63 -14.89 9.77
C MET A 115 5.71 -13.66 8.86
N HIS A 116 6.64 -12.74 9.14
CA HIS A 116 6.89 -11.57 8.30
C HIS A 116 7.42 -11.96 6.92
N GLN A 117 8.33 -12.94 6.84
CA GLN A 117 8.84 -13.43 5.56
C GLN A 117 7.72 -14.03 4.71
N LEU A 118 6.91 -14.93 5.29
CA LEU A 118 5.75 -15.51 4.60
C LEU A 118 4.76 -14.43 4.13
N PHE A 119 4.51 -13.42 4.96
CA PHE A 119 3.68 -12.28 4.57
C PHE A 119 4.28 -11.53 3.37
N LEU A 120 5.59 -11.26 3.38
CA LEU A 120 6.27 -10.58 2.28
C LEU A 120 6.33 -11.40 0.99
N ASP A 121 6.38 -12.73 1.08
CA ASP A 121 6.33 -13.59 -0.10
C ASP A 121 4.99 -13.46 -0.84
N ILE A 122 3.90 -13.24 -0.08
CA ILE A 122 2.56 -13.00 -0.64
C ILE A 122 2.43 -11.56 -1.16
N ILE A 123 2.78 -10.57 -0.34
CA ILE A 123 2.47 -9.16 -0.64
C ILE A 123 3.56 -8.40 -1.40
N GLY A 124 4.80 -8.90 -1.40
CA GLY A 124 5.97 -8.17 -1.90
C GLY A 124 5.87 -7.81 -3.38
N SER A 125 5.60 -8.80 -4.23
CA SER A 125 5.42 -8.60 -5.67
C SER A 125 4.20 -7.73 -6.01
N PRO A 126 3.00 -7.99 -5.45
CA PRO A 126 1.85 -7.09 -5.63
C PRO A 126 2.14 -5.63 -5.25
N LEU A 127 2.91 -5.40 -4.19
CA LEU A 127 3.24 -4.05 -3.72
C LEU A 127 4.07 -3.26 -4.75
N LEU A 128 4.97 -3.93 -5.48
CA LEU A 128 5.73 -3.32 -6.57
C LEU A 128 4.82 -2.96 -7.76
N VAL A 129 3.90 -3.85 -8.12
CA VAL A 129 2.93 -3.60 -9.19
C VAL A 129 2.02 -2.42 -8.82
N LEU A 130 1.52 -2.37 -7.59
CA LEU A 130 0.70 -1.27 -7.07
C LEU A 130 1.45 0.06 -7.04
N GLN A 131 2.72 0.07 -6.62
CA GLN A 131 3.58 1.25 -6.67
C GLN A 131 3.64 1.85 -8.08
N PHE A 132 3.82 1.00 -9.09
CA PHE A 132 3.86 1.43 -10.48
C PHE A 132 2.48 1.87 -10.97
N ALA A 133 1.45 1.05 -10.73
CA ALA A 133 0.09 1.29 -11.18
C ALA A 133 -0.48 2.60 -10.64
N PHE A 134 -0.38 2.86 -9.33
CA PHE A 134 -0.84 4.12 -8.75
C PHE A 134 -0.02 5.31 -9.24
N GLY A 135 1.29 5.13 -9.46
CA GLY A 135 2.13 6.16 -10.05
C GLY A 135 1.68 6.56 -11.46
N GLN A 136 1.48 5.58 -12.33
CA GLN A 136 1.03 5.79 -13.71
C GLN A 136 -0.40 6.33 -13.77
N PHE A 137 -1.30 5.80 -12.94
CA PHE A 137 -2.69 6.24 -12.89
C PHE A 137 -2.80 7.71 -12.47
N SER A 138 -2.12 8.12 -11.40
CA SER A 138 -2.11 9.52 -10.98
C SER A 138 -1.53 10.45 -12.06
N LEU A 139 -0.48 10.02 -12.76
CA LEU A 139 0.06 10.78 -13.90
C LEU A 139 -0.94 10.85 -15.05
N PHE A 140 -1.58 9.74 -15.40
CA PHE A 140 -2.61 9.68 -16.44
C PHE A 140 -3.75 10.67 -16.16
N CYS A 141 -4.31 10.66 -14.94
CA CYS A 141 -5.35 11.62 -14.56
C CYS A 141 -4.89 13.07 -14.73
N ASN A 142 -3.68 13.39 -14.22
CA ASN A 142 -3.14 14.75 -14.30
C ASN A 142 -2.89 15.19 -15.75
N VAL A 143 -2.29 14.31 -16.57
CA VAL A 143 -1.97 14.56 -17.98
C VAL A 143 -3.24 14.75 -18.80
N SER A 144 -4.26 13.92 -18.57
CA SER A 144 -5.55 13.99 -19.26
C SER A 144 -6.28 15.30 -18.96
N VAL A 145 -6.29 15.75 -17.70
CA VAL A 145 -6.86 17.04 -17.32
C VAL A 145 -6.08 18.21 -17.95
N ILE A 146 -4.75 18.11 -18.03
CA ILE A 146 -3.91 19.12 -18.68
C ILE A 146 -4.17 19.17 -20.18
N HIS A 147 -4.19 18.04 -20.90
CA HIS A 147 -4.35 18.05 -22.36
C HIS A 147 -5.80 18.35 -22.76
N GLY A 148 -6.77 17.78 -22.05
CA GLY A 148 -8.20 17.97 -22.31
C GLY A 148 -8.80 19.23 -21.68
N ARG A 149 -8.01 20.19 -21.19
CA ARG A 149 -8.52 21.34 -20.43
C ARG A 149 -9.62 22.13 -21.16
N ASP A 150 -9.53 22.23 -22.49
CA ASP A 150 -10.43 23.08 -23.27
C ASP A 150 -11.60 22.28 -23.86
N SER A 151 -11.44 20.97 -24.05
CA SER A 151 -12.42 20.07 -24.68
C SER A 151 -13.20 19.19 -23.70
N MET A 152 -12.66 18.93 -22.51
CA MET A 152 -13.28 18.08 -21.51
C MET A 152 -14.32 18.86 -20.71
N ASP A 153 -15.42 18.21 -20.35
CA ASP A 153 -16.45 18.74 -19.48
C ASP A 153 -15.94 18.95 -18.04
N THR A 154 -16.53 19.91 -17.33
CA THR A 154 -16.13 20.24 -15.95
C THR A 154 -16.30 19.05 -14.98
N PRO A 155 -17.41 18.28 -15.00
CA PRO A 155 -17.57 17.11 -14.14
C PRO A 155 -16.45 16.07 -14.31
N THR A 156 -16.11 15.70 -15.54
CA THR A 156 -15.02 14.73 -15.79
C THR A 156 -13.67 15.24 -15.29
N LYS A 157 -13.36 16.54 -15.45
CA LYS A 157 -12.13 17.13 -14.90
C LYS A 157 -12.07 16.99 -13.38
N LEU A 158 -13.16 17.34 -12.69
CA LEU A 158 -13.24 17.25 -11.24
C LEU A 158 -13.10 15.80 -10.77
N LEU A 159 -13.74 14.85 -11.47
CA LEU A 159 -13.64 13.43 -11.18
C LEU A 159 -12.20 12.91 -11.30
N LEU A 160 -11.50 13.26 -12.39
CA LEU A 160 -10.10 12.86 -12.59
C LEU A 160 -9.15 13.46 -11.53
N ILE A 161 -9.37 14.73 -11.16
CA ILE A 161 -8.60 15.38 -10.08
C ILE A 161 -8.86 14.65 -8.76
N LEU A 162 -10.12 14.37 -8.43
CA LEU A 162 -10.49 13.68 -7.21
C LEU A 162 -9.87 12.28 -7.16
N TRP A 163 -10.00 11.48 -8.22
CA TRP A 163 -9.38 10.16 -8.32
C TRP A 163 -7.86 10.21 -8.15
N SER A 164 -7.19 11.17 -8.81
CA SER A 164 -5.75 11.37 -8.68
C SER A 164 -5.35 11.67 -7.23
N LEU A 165 -6.05 12.60 -6.56
CA LEU A 165 -5.77 12.96 -5.18
C LEU A 165 -6.02 11.81 -4.21
N THR A 166 -7.14 11.10 -4.35
CA THR A 166 -7.48 9.99 -3.47
C THR A 166 -6.46 8.85 -3.58
N MET A 167 -6.06 8.48 -4.80
CA MET A 167 -5.04 7.45 -5.01
C MET A 167 -3.68 7.87 -4.44
N GLN A 168 -3.28 9.13 -4.63
CA GLN A 168 -2.04 9.66 -4.05
C GLN A 168 -2.06 9.61 -2.52
N ILE A 169 -3.11 10.14 -1.88
CA ILE A 169 -3.24 10.16 -0.42
C ILE A 169 -3.20 8.74 0.14
N MET A 170 -3.99 7.83 -0.44
CA MET A 170 -4.05 6.44 -0.02
C MET A 170 -2.67 5.78 -0.08
N TRP A 171 -1.97 5.94 -1.21
CA TRP A 171 -0.66 5.32 -1.39
C TRP A 171 0.42 5.94 -0.50
N ILE A 172 0.40 7.26 -0.30
CA ILE A 172 1.29 7.95 0.65
C ILE A 172 1.11 7.37 2.06
N LEU A 173 -0.13 7.16 2.51
CA LEU A 173 -0.39 6.55 3.83
C LEU A 173 0.23 5.16 3.94
N VAL A 174 0.08 4.31 2.91
CA VAL A 174 0.72 2.97 2.86
C VAL A 174 2.24 3.08 2.96
N LEU A 175 2.85 3.98 2.18
CA LEU A 175 4.30 4.20 2.17
C LEU A 175 4.82 4.72 3.52
N GLU A 176 4.11 5.68 4.13
CA GLU A 176 4.46 6.25 5.43
C GLU A 176 4.34 5.21 6.54
N THR A 177 3.20 4.52 6.65
CA THR A 177 3.00 3.47 7.68
C THR A 177 4.06 2.38 7.57
N SER A 178 4.38 1.96 6.35
CA SER A 178 5.45 0.98 6.09
C SER A 178 6.84 1.51 6.46
N GLY A 179 7.10 2.79 6.20
CA GLY A 179 8.33 3.48 6.60
C GLY A 179 8.47 3.56 8.13
N TYR A 180 7.39 3.87 8.84
CA TYR A 180 7.36 3.88 10.31
C TYR A 180 7.55 2.49 10.90
N PHE A 181 6.88 1.48 10.35
CA PHE A 181 7.05 0.08 10.76
C PHE A 181 8.53 -0.33 10.79
N ARG A 182 9.28 0.02 9.73
CA ARG A 182 10.72 -0.25 9.65
C ARG A 182 11.52 0.50 10.72
N GLU A 183 11.20 1.76 11.00
CA GLU A 183 11.90 2.52 12.05
C GLU A 183 11.59 2.00 13.46
N TYR A 184 10.36 1.53 13.71
CA TYR A 184 10.04 0.85 14.95
C TYR A 184 10.84 -0.44 15.08
N ALA A 185 10.88 -1.29 14.05
CA ALA A 185 11.68 -2.51 14.06
C ALA A 185 13.18 -2.24 14.34
N LYS A 186 13.76 -1.20 13.73
CA LYS A 186 15.14 -0.77 14.03
C LYS A 186 15.30 -0.33 15.47
N THR A 187 14.36 0.46 15.98
CA THR A 187 14.41 0.99 17.35
C THR A 187 14.31 -0.13 18.38
N THR A 188 13.45 -1.11 18.14
CA THR A 188 13.31 -2.33 18.95
C THR A 188 14.62 -3.09 19.00
N LEU A 189 15.25 -3.41 17.85
CA LEU A 189 16.55 -4.10 17.83
C LEU A 189 17.69 -3.28 18.48
N ARG A 190 17.62 -1.94 18.45
CA ARG A 190 18.59 -1.08 19.16
C ARG A 190 18.37 -1.13 20.67
N SER A 191 17.13 -1.16 21.13
CA SER A 191 16.80 -1.24 22.57
C SER A 191 17.35 -2.50 23.23
N TRP A 192 17.50 -3.58 22.48
CA TRP A 192 18.08 -4.84 22.97
C TRP A 192 19.51 -4.70 23.51
N LYS A 193 20.24 -3.63 23.19
CA LYS A 193 21.54 -3.35 23.83
C LYS A 193 21.43 -3.11 25.34
N GLN A 194 20.24 -2.71 25.82
CA GLN A 194 19.96 -2.42 27.22
C GLN A 194 19.38 -3.61 27.98
N LEU A 195 19.21 -4.77 27.32
CA LEU A 195 18.67 -5.96 27.96
C LEU A 195 19.69 -6.49 28.99
N SER A 196 19.25 -6.64 30.24
CA SER A 196 20.03 -7.30 31.28
C SER A 196 20.09 -8.81 31.00
N CYS A 197 21.30 -9.37 30.93
CA CYS A 197 21.51 -10.81 30.82
C CYS A 197 21.97 -11.34 32.19
N ALA A 198 21.46 -12.50 32.60
CA ALA A 198 21.81 -13.11 33.88
C ALA A 198 23.26 -13.64 33.88
N SER A 199 23.75 -14.11 32.73
CA SER A 199 25.11 -14.66 32.60
C SER A 199 25.92 -14.04 31.45
N ARG A 200 27.25 -14.19 31.53
CA ARG A 200 28.18 -13.79 30.45
C ARG A 200 27.95 -14.59 29.16
N GLU A 201 27.58 -15.86 29.30
CA GLU A 201 27.27 -16.75 28.18
C GLU A 201 26.01 -16.30 27.44
N GLU A 202 24.95 -16.00 28.20
CA GLU A 202 23.69 -15.48 27.66
C GLU A 202 23.92 -14.15 26.93
N LYS A 203 24.72 -13.25 27.52
CA LYS A 203 25.11 -11.99 26.87
C LYS A 203 25.88 -12.21 25.57
N SER A 204 26.78 -13.18 25.53
CA SER A 204 27.55 -13.54 24.34
C SER A 204 26.64 -14.10 23.23
N TYR A 205 25.76 -15.04 23.59
CA TYR A 205 24.75 -15.62 22.69
C TYR A 205 23.84 -14.53 22.13
N PHE A 206 23.25 -13.70 22.99
CA PHE A 206 22.33 -12.65 22.58
C PHE A 206 22.99 -11.59 21.69
N SER A 207 24.25 -11.24 21.97
CA SER A 207 25.02 -10.33 21.13
C SER A 207 25.19 -10.88 19.70
N LYS A 208 25.44 -12.19 19.55
CA LYS A 208 25.50 -12.86 18.24
C LYS A 208 24.12 -12.86 17.58
N PHE A 209 23.07 -13.25 18.31
CA PHE A 209 21.68 -13.25 17.81
C PHE A 209 21.27 -11.87 17.29
N ARG A 210 21.44 -10.82 18.09
CA ARG A 210 21.11 -9.43 17.72
C ARG A 210 21.86 -8.94 16.48
N ARG A 211 23.12 -9.37 16.28
CA ARG A 211 23.89 -9.05 15.05
C ARG A 211 23.34 -9.77 13.83
N GLY A 212 22.76 -10.96 14.00
CA GLY A 212 22.10 -11.72 12.94
C GLY A 212 20.72 -11.17 12.55
N CYS A 213 19.99 -10.57 13.50
CA CYS A 213 18.67 -9.99 13.23
C CYS A 213 18.76 -8.77 12.30
N ARG A 214 18.00 -8.83 11.20
CA ARG A 214 17.80 -7.67 10.31
C ARG A 214 16.48 -6.98 10.70
N PRO A 215 16.40 -5.63 10.68
CA PRO A 215 15.14 -4.96 10.92
C PRO A 215 14.09 -5.41 9.91
N LEU A 216 12.91 -5.78 10.41
CA LEU A 216 11.74 -6.10 9.61
C LEU A 216 11.43 -4.91 8.68
N LYS A 217 11.19 -5.19 7.41
CA LYS A 217 11.06 -4.17 6.37
C LYS A 217 10.04 -4.64 5.34
N ILE A 218 9.15 -3.74 4.93
CA ILE A 218 8.14 -4.08 3.93
C ILE A 218 8.70 -3.86 2.52
N GLY A 219 8.55 -4.88 1.67
CA GLY A 219 8.95 -4.90 0.27
C GLY A 219 9.79 -6.11 -0.13
N THR A 220 10.08 -6.24 -1.42
CA THR A 220 10.83 -7.35 -2.01
C THR A 220 12.35 -7.13 -1.87
N GLY A 221 13.06 -8.12 -1.36
CA GLY A 221 14.51 -8.08 -1.18
C GLY A 221 15.24 -7.78 -2.50
N GLY A 222 16.11 -6.77 -2.50
CA GLY A 222 16.94 -6.41 -3.66
C GLY A 222 16.24 -5.55 -4.74
N VAL A 223 14.91 -5.57 -4.81
CA VAL A 223 14.16 -4.87 -5.87
C VAL A 223 13.50 -3.59 -5.34
N PHE A 224 12.67 -3.71 -4.30
CA PHE A 224 11.85 -2.61 -3.81
C PHE A 224 11.69 -2.72 -2.30
N THR A 225 12.32 -1.80 -1.56
CA THR A 225 12.16 -1.72 -0.10
C THR A 225 11.53 -0.38 0.26
N ILE A 226 10.42 -0.41 0.99
CA ILE A 226 9.78 0.81 1.45
C ILE A 226 10.58 1.43 2.60
N THR A 227 10.78 2.74 2.51
CA THR A 227 11.51 3.56 3.46
C THR A 227 10.70 4.83 3.75
N ARG A 228 11.06 5.59 4.80
CA ARG A 228 10.45 6.92 5.04
C ARG A 228 10.68 7.91 3.88
N LEU A 229 11.67 7.65 3.01
CA LEU A 229 11.91 8.45 1.82
C LEU A 229 11.11 8.00 0.60
N SER A 230 10.40 6.87 0.67
CA SER A 230 9.62 6.35 -0.46
C SER A 230 8.43 7.25 -0.78
N SER A 231 7.72 7.72 0.25
CA SER A 231 6.60 8.67 0.14
C SER A 231 6.99 9.98 -0.57
N PRO A 232 8.02 10.74 -0.11
CA PRO A 232 8.42 11.97 -0.80
C PRO A 232 9.00 11.71 -2.21
N LYS A 233 9.66 10.56 -2.44
CA LYS A 233 10.11 10.16 -3.79
C LYS A 233 8.93 9.93 -4.73
N PHE A 234 7.88 9.26 -4.26
CA PHE A 234 6.66 9.06 -5.01
C PHE A 234 6.02 10.40 -5.39
N MET A 235 5.78 11.28 -4.41
CA MET A 235 5.22 12.61 -4.66
C MET A 235 6.04 13.44 -5.63
N ARG A 236 7.38 13.47 -5.45
CA ARG A 236 8.29 14.15 -6.37
C ARG A 236 8.17 13.61 -7.80
N SER A 237 8.00 12.29 -7.97
CA SER A 237 7.82 11.66 -9.28
C SER A 237 6.54 12.14 -9.96
N ILE A 238 5.41 12.15 -9.24
CA ILE A 238 4.13 12.65 -9.76
C ILE A 238 4.23 14.12 -10.15
N ILE A 239 4.72 14.96 -9.24
CA ILE A 239 4.86 16.41 -9.48
C ILE A 239 5.72 16.66 -10.72
N ARG A 240 6.88 16.00 -10.82
CA ARG A 240 7.78 16.14 -11.98
C ARG A 240 7.12 15.70 -13.28
N GLY A 241 6.38 14.60 -13.28
CA GLY A 241 5.65 14.11 -14.45
C GLY A 241 4.56 15.08 -14.89
N THR A 242 3.77 15.61 -13.95
CA THR A 242 2.74 16.62 -14.21
C THR A 242 3.35 17.90 -14.80
N PHE A 243 4.44 18.41 -14.23
CA PHE A 243 5.13 19.60 -14.77
C PHE A 243 5.65 19.37 -16.19
N ARG A 244 6.21 18.20 -16.49
CA ARG A 244 6.65 17.86 -17.86
C ARG A 244 5.48 17.90 -18.84
N ALA A 245 4.34 17.33 -18.47
CA ALA A 245 3.14 17.37 -19.31
C ALA A 245 2.65 18.81 -19.57
N LEU A 246 2.72 19.66 -18.54
CA LEU A 246 2.37 21.08 -18.67
C LEU A 246 3.32 21.83 -19.60
N LEU A 247 4.63 21.51 -19.58
CA LEU A 247 5.62 22.12 -20.45
C LEU A 247 5.47 21.70 -21.91
N ILE A 248 5.09 20.45 -22.20
CA ILE A 248 4.89 19.94 -23.57
C ILE A 248 3.68 20.60 -24.25
N ARG A 249 2.70 21.07 -23.47
CA ARG A 249 1.50 21.72 -24.01
C ARG A 249 1.72 23.17 -24.45
N LYS A 250 2.76 23.84 -23.93
CA LYS A 250 3.09 25.23 -24.31
C LYS A 250 3.68 25.28 -25.71
#